data_AF-A0A2N4SBB0-F1
#
_entry.id   AF-A0A2N4SBB0-F1
#
_cell.length_a   1.000
_cell.length_b   1.000
_cell.length_c   1.000
_cell.angle_alpha   90.00
_cell.angle_beta   90.00
_cell.angle_gamma   90.00
#
_symmetry.space_group_name_H-M   'P 1'
#
loop_
_entity.id
_entity.type
_entity.pdbx_description
1 polymer ?
#
loop_
_entity_poly.entity_id
_entity_poly.type
_entity_poly.pdbx_seq_one_letter_code
_entity_poly.pdbx_strand_id
1 'polypeptide(L)'
;MENLDLSILTKLPDLNSKVILEIEPLAPLSMVSELPGSYYKTLKSPDKKMLCGLFENILGWHIDLADRKLILKDLEKLRRKQIPELKFIDHTKGSTYCPLLMDYFEIELPFIPPKLSNYDDLWSRAFRRADSYRHTFGARYMDTNFIEKWNQIKNRVTLDTKRKSTDKNSLLDKLFKRYIGKFPMYYSTPTNREYIQYGGTFQIKISMDDVLLWKLTKKLEKENLGYLGNNEGWVNVTINKFEL
;
A
#
# COMPACT_ATOMS: atom_id res chain seq x y z
N MET A 1 -13.24 -12.50 12.07
CA MET A 1 -11.90 -13.01 11.72
C MET A 1 -11.92 -14.51 11.42
N GLU A 2 -13.09 -15.08 11.08
CA GLU A 2 -13.21 -16.49 10.73
C GLU A 2 -12.74 -16.68 9.27
N ASN A 3 -11.80 -17.62 9.05
CA ASN A 3 -11.22 -18.05 7.76
C ASN A 3 -9.90 -17.40 7.25
N LEU A 4 -9.15 -16.65 8.06
CA LEU A 4 -7.82 -16.18 7.64
C LEU A 4 -6.72 -17.11 8.17
N ASP A 5 -6.12 -17.89 7.27
CA ASP A 5 -5.09 -18.87 7.61
C ASP A 5 -3.70 -18.22 7.73
N LEU A 6 -3.29 -17.97 8.98
CA LEU A 6 -1.97 -17.44 9.36
C LEU A 6 -1.00 -18.53 9.84
N SER A 7 -1.33 -19.82 9.67
CA SER A 7 -0.54 -20.94 10.23
C SER A 7 0.93 -20.93 9.80
N ILE A 8 1.23 -20.45 8.61
CA ILE A 8 2.60 -20.31 8.10
C ILE A 8 3.49 -19.48 9.03
N LEU A 9 2.92 -18.44 9.66
CA LEU A 9 3.65 -17.53 10.54
C LEU A 9 4.14 -18.22 11.82
N THR A 10 3.56 -19.37 12.20
CA THR A 10 3.98 -20.12 13.40
C THR A 10 5.29 -20.86 13.23
N LYS A 11 5.69 -21.17 12.00
CA LYS A 11 6.94 -21.88 11.67
C LYS A 11 8.04 -20.90 11.30
N LEU A 12 9.30 -21.27 11.52
CA LEU A 12 10.42 -20.53 10.98
C LEU A 12 10.39 -20.63 9.44
N PRO A 13 10.65 -19.53 8.71
CA PRO A 13 10.71 -19.55 7.25
C PRO A 13 11.91 -20.37 6.79
N ASP A 14 11.74 -21.13 5.71
CA ASP A 14 12.79 -21.94 5.12
C ASP A 14 12.82 -21.82 3.59
N LEU A 15 13.81 -21.09 3.05
CA LEU A 15 13.85 -20.65 1.64
C LEU A 15 14.36 -21.73 0.69
N ASN A 16 13.67 -22.86 0.60
CA ASN A 16 14.11 -24.04 -0.14
C ASN A 16 13.69 -24.07 -1.61
N SER A 17 12.67 -23.30 -1.99
CA SER A 17 12.17 -23.27 -3.36
C SER A 17 12.73 -22.09 -4.14
N LYS A 18 13.10 -22.33 -5.40
CA LYS A 18 13.42 -21.27 -6.36
C LYS A 18 12.36 -21.17 -7.43
N VAL A 19 11.86 -19.96 -7.65
CA VAL A 19 10.77 -19.68 -8.58
C VAL A 19 11.04 -18.43 -9.40
N ILE A 20 10.37 -18.33 -10.55
CA ILE A 20 10.24 -17.10 -11.32
C ILE A 20 8.84 -16.57 -11.03
N LEU A 21 8.80 -15.40 -10.39
CA LEU A 21 7.58 -14.60 -10.26
C LEU A 21 7.44 -13.74 -11.50
N GLU A 22 6.36 -13.94 -12.23
CA GLU A 22 5.99 -13.11 -13.37
C GLU A 22 4.89 -12.14 -12.95
N ILE A 23 5.11 -10.85 -13.16
CA ILE A 23 4.15 -9.79 -12.85
C ILE A 23 3.86 -9.01 -14.13
N GLU A 24 2.68 -9.21 -14.70
CA GLU A 24 2.20 -8.50 -15.87
C GLU A 24 1.40 -7.27 -15.41
N PRO A 25 1.86 -6.04 -15.70
CA PRO A 25 1.10 -4.84 -15.39
C PRO A 25 -0.15 -4.73 -16.25
N LEU A 26 -1.32 -4.65 -15.61
CA LEU A 26 -2.61 -4.42 -16.29
C LEU A 26 -3.01 -2.93 -16.29
N ALA A 27 -2.26 -2.11 -15.53
CA ALA A 27 -2.39 -0.67 -15.45
C ALA A 27 -1.00 -0.02 -15.27
N PRO A 28 -0.85 1.29 -15.54
CA PRO A 28 0.35 2.03 -15.16
C PRO A 28 0.64 1.88 -13.66
N LEU A 29 1.89 1.56 -13.32
CA LEU A 29 2.27 1.26 -11.95
C LEU A 29 2.89 2.47 -11.26
N SER A 30 2.57 2.64 -9.98
CA SER A 30 3.22 3.61 -9.12
C SER A 30 3.79 2.93 -7.86
N MET A 31 5.03 2.48 -7.99
CA MET A 31 5.80 1.70 -7.02
C MET A 31 6.66 2.61 -6.16
N VAL A 32 6.03 3.35 -5.25
CA VAL A 32 6.71 4.35 -4.42
C VAL A 32 7.19 3.71 -3.11
N SER A 33 8.50 3.73 -2.83
CA SER A 33 9.11 3.02 -1.69
C SER A 33 8.93 3.70 -0.33
N GLU A 34 9.03 5.02 -0.29
CA GLU A 34 8.88 5.83 0.92
C GLU A 34 7.92 6.99 0.65
N LEU A 35 7.56 7.79 1.65
CA LEU A 35 6.74 8.99 1.46
C LEU A 35 7.63 10.24 1.26
N PRO A 36 8.10 10.57 0.05
CA PRO A 36 8.80 11.82 -0.24
C PRO A 36 7.90 13.03 0.00
N GLY A 37 8.53 14.16 0.34
CA GLY A 37 7.84 15.38 0.76
C GLY A 37 7.12 16.14 -0.36
N SER A 38 7.60 16.07 -1.60
CA SER A 38 7.08 16.90 -2.71
C SER A 38 6.70 16.14 -3.99
N TYR A 39 7.24 14.93 -4.21
CA TYR A 39 6.98 14.16 -5.43
C TYR A 39 7.14 12.67 -5.19
N TYR A 40 6.09 11.89 -5.48
CA TYR A 40 6.09 10.44 -5.35
C TYR A 40 6.66 9.78 -6.60
N LYS A 41 7.99 9.65 -6.65
CA LYS A 41 8.70 8.95 -7.73
C LYS A 41 8.49 7.44 -7.64
N THR A 42 8.23 6.78 -8.77
CA THR A 42 8.12 5.33 -8.80
C THR A 42 9.49 4.67 -8.94
N LEU A 43 9.67 3.54 -8.27
CA LEU A 43 10.81 2.65 -8.49
C LEU A 43 10.75 2.03 -9.90
N LYS A 44 11.91 1.60 -10.40
CA LYS A 44 12.02 0.88 -11.68
C LYS A 44 11.51 -0.56 -11.59
N SER A 45 11.60 -1.16 -10.42
CA SER A 45 11.22 -2.55 -10.09
C SER A 45 10.59 -2.55 -8.70
N PRO A 46 9.62 -3.45 -8.41
CA PRO A 46 9.07 -3.56 -7.07
C PRO A 46 10.16 -3.96 -6.06
N ASP A 47 10.08 -3.39 -4.87
CA ASP A 47 10.92 -3.79 -3.75
C ASP A 47 10.29 -4.96 -2.97
N LYS A 48 11.05 -5.49 -2.01
CA LYS A 48 10.62 -6.62 -1.18
C LYS A 48 9.34 -6.32 -0.39
N LYS A 49 9.13 -5.08 0.08
CA LYS A 49 7.92 -4.73 0.83
C LYS A 49 6.69 -4.72 -0.08
N MET A 50 6.85 -4.24 -1.31
CA MET A 50 5.79 -4.26 -2.32
C MET A 50 5.41 -5.69 -2.70
N LEU A 51 6.40 -6.56 -2.92
CA LEU A 51 6.13 -7.98 -3.19
C LEU A 51 5.48 -8.67 -1.98
N CYS A 52 5.88 -8.32 -0.76
CA CYS A 52 5.20 -8.81 0.44
C CYS A 52 3.72 -8.38 0.47
N GLY A 53 3.44 -7.10 0.18
CA GLY A 53 2.06 -6.61 0.06
C GLY A 53 1.26 -7.29 -1.06
N LEU A 54 1.91 -7.61 -2.18
CA LEU A 54 1.33 -8.37 -3.28
C LEU A 54 0.95 -9.79 -2.83
N PHE A 55 1.87 -10.52 -2.19
CA PHE A 55 1.59 -11.87 -1.72
C PHE A 55 0.49 -11.89 -0.65
N GLU A 56 0.52 -10.94 0.29
CA GLU A 56 -0.52 -10.81 1.30
C GLU A 56 -1.89 -10.51 0.68
N ASN A 57 -1.97 -9.68 -0.37
CA ASN A 57 -3.24 -9.42 -1.04
C ASN A 57 -3.77 -10.64 -1.81
N ILE A 58 -2.92 -11.42 -2.49
CA ILE A 58 -3.28 -12.68 -3.15
C ILE A 58 -3.82 -13.71 -2.13
N LEU A 59 -3.24 -13.74 -0.93
CA LEU A 59 -3.70 -14.60 0.16
C LEU A 59 -5.00 -14.08 0.83
N GLY A 60 -5.45 -12.87 0.47
CA GLY A 60 -6.62 -12.21 1.08
C GLY A 60 -6.35 -11.62 2.46
N TRP A 61 -5.10 -11.33 2.80
CA TRP A 61 -4.68 -10.84 4.12
C TRP A 61 -4.90 -9.32 4.28
N HIS A 62 -6.16 -8.91 4.22
CA HIS A 62 -6.59 -7.53 4.45
C HIS A 62 -6.79 -7.23 5.94
N ILE A 63 -5.71 -7.34 6.70
CA ILE A 63 -5.68 -7.15 8.17
C ILE A 63 -5.45 -5.68 8.49
N ASP A 64 -6.20 -5.12 9.44
CA ASP A 64 -6.01 -3.74 9.87
C ASP A 64 -4.71 -3.56 10.68
N LEU A 65 -4.30 -2.30 10.86
CA LEU A 65 -3.02 -1.98 11.49
C LEU A 65 -2.95 -2.37 12.97
N ALA A 66 -4.07 -2.31 13.71
CA ALA A 66 -4.08 -2.66 15.12
C ALA A 66 -3.88 -4.17 15.29
N ASP A 67 -4.63 -4.97 14.52
CA ASP A 67 -4.51 -6.43 14.52
C ASP A 67 -3.14 -6.89 14.01
N ARG A 68 -2.60 -6.25 12.95
CA ARG A 68 -1.22 -6.52 12.47
C ARG A 68 -0.18 -6.32 13.56
N LYS A 69 -0.30 -5.26 14.37
CA LYS A 69 0.62 -5.01 15.49
C LYS A 69 0.52 -6.05 16.58
N LEU A 70 -0.67 -6.59 16.85
CA LEU A 70 -0.85 -7.69 17.79
C LEU A 70 -0.19 -8.97 17.27
N ILE A 71 -0.46 -9.32 16.01
CA ILE A 71 0.17 -10.47 15.34
C ILE A 71 1.69 -10.38 15.42
N LEU A 72 2.29 -9.24 15.06
CA LEU A 72 3.75 -9.07 15.12
C LEU A 72 4.32 -9.24 16.53
N LYS A 73 3.63 -8.73 17.57
CA LYS A 73 4.06 -8.91 18.96
C LYS A 73 4.03 -10.38 19.38
N ASP A 74 3.03 -11.13 18.94
CA ASP A 74 2.93 -12.54 19.28
C ASP A 74 3.91 -13.39 18.48
N LEU A 75 4.18 -13.03 17.22
CA LEU A 75 5.26 -13.61 16.43
C LEU A 75 6.63 -13.35 17.04
N GLU A 76 6.90 -12.13 17.50
CA GLU A 76 8.15 -11.80 18.19
C GLU A 76 8.37 -12.69 19.41
N LYS A 77 7.35 -12.85 20.27
CA LYS A 77 7.42 -13.75 21.43
C LYS A 77 7.66 -15.20 21.02
N LEU A 78 6.94 -15.67 20.00
CA LEU A 78 7.06 -17.04 19.50
C LEU A 78 8.45 -17.31 18.93
N ARG A 79 9.01 -16.36 18.17
CA ARG A 79 10.36 -16.45 17.59
C ARG A 79 11.44 -16.44 18.65
N ARG A 80 11.34 -15.59 19.68
CA ARG A 80 12.26 -15.61 20.83
C ARG A 80 12.22 -16.94 21.60
N LYS A 81 11.09 -17.65 21.61
CA LYS A 81 11.01 -19.00 22.20
C LYS A 81 11.68 -20.07 21.32
N GLN A 82 11.56 -19.94 20.00
CA GLN A 82 12.17 -20.88 19.04
C GLN A 82 13.68 -20.66 18.91
N ILE A 83 14.11 -19.39 18.87
CA ILE A 83 15.50 -18.96 18.73
C ILE A 83 15.73 -17.79 19.71
N PRO A 84 16.28 -18.04 20.91
CA PRO A 84 16.47 -17.01 21.95
C PRO A 84 17.33 -15.82 21.52
N GLU A 85 18.23 -16.02 20.57
CA GLU A 85 19.16 -15.00 20.07
C GLU A 85 18.60 -14.16 18.92
N LEU A 86 17.41 -14.50 18.41
CA LEU A 86 16.85 -13.82 17.24
C LEU A 86 16.49 -12.38 17.58
N LYS A 87 17.17 -11.43 16.94
CA LYS A 87 16.79 -10.02 16.99
C LYS A 87 15.58 -9.81 16.09
N PHE A 88 14.50 -9.29 16.66
CA PHE A 88 13.35 -8.84 15.87
C PHE A 88 13.76 -7.66 15.00
N ILE A 89 13.55 -7.79 13.68
CA ILE A 89 13.82 -6.72 12.72
C ILE A 89 12.51 -5.99 12.44
N ASP A 90 12.46 -4.71 12.76
CA ASP A 90 11.30 -3.87 12.43
C ASP A 90 11.34 -3.47 10.94
N HIS A 91 10.47 -4.08 10.16
CA HIS A 91 10.32 -3.79 8.73
C HIS A 91 9.34 -2.64 8.43
N THR A 92 8.84 -1.91 9.43
CA THR A 92 7.88 -0.81 9.21
C THR A 92 8.52 0.49 8.71
N LYS A 93 9.84 0.65 8.81
CA LYS A 93 10.53 1.89 8.43
C LYS A 93 10.13 2.41 7.04
N GLY A 94 9.83 3.70 6.92
CA GLY A 94 9.49 4.37 5.65
C GLY A 94 8.02 4.28 5.23
N SER A 95 7.18 3.48 5.91
CA SER A 95 5.74 3.42 5.65
C SER A 95 4.94 3.09 6.92
N THR A 96 3.60 3.16 6.86
CA THR A 96 2.75 2.65 7.96
C THR A 96 2.40 1.17 7.80
N TYR A 97 2.89 0.52 6.74
CA TYR A 97 2.60 -0.87 6.44
C TYR A 97 3.53 -1.79 7.24
N CYS A 98 2.93 -2.80 7.87
CA CYS A 98 3.59 -3.81 8.69
C CYS A 98 3.56 -5.16 7.95
N PRO A 99 4.60 -5.49 7.17
CA PRO A 99 4.63 -6.72 6.38
C PRO A 99 4.85 -7.95 7.28
N LEU A 100 4.14 -9.04 7.01
CA LEU A 100 4.17 -10.30 7.76
C LEU A 100 5.02 -11.38 7.08
N LEU A 101 5.24 -11.26 5.76
CA LEU A 101 5.94 -12.27 4.95
C LEU A 101 7.39 -11.88 4.57
N MET A 102 7.96 -10.83 5.17
CA MET A 102 9.30 -10.33 4.80
C MET A 102 10.41 -11.39 4.84
N ASP A 103 10.33 -12.33 5.78
CA ASP A 103 11.35 -13.35 5.97
C ASP A 103 11.09 -14.63 5.18
N TYR A 104 9.93 -14.74 4.50
CA TYR A 104 9.49 -15.96 3.80
C TYR A 104 9.90 -16.03 2.33
N PHE A 105 10.63 -15.03 1.85
CA PHE A 105 11.21 -15.02 0.52
C PHE A 105 12.40 -14.07 0.44
N GLU A 106 13.23 -14.20 -0.58
CA GLU A 106 14.32 -13.28 -0.91
C GLU A 106 14.35 -13.00 -2.41
N ILE A 107 14.57 -11.74 -2.78
CA ILE A 107 14.65 -11.33 -4.19
C ILE A 107 16.09 -11.55 -4.65
N GLU A 108 16.26 -12.31 -5.74
CA GLU A 108 17.57 -12.50 -6.36
C GLU A 108 17.77 -11.51 -7.51
N LEU A 109 17.27 -11.85 -8.71
CA LEU A 109 17.49 -11.08 -9.93
C LEU A 109 16.17 -10.69 -10.57
N PRO A 110 15.90 -9.38 -10.76
CA PRO A 110 14.75 -8.91 -11.51
C PRO A 110 15.12 -8.60 -12.98
N PHE A 111 14.39 -9.19 -13.91
CA PHE A 111 14.21 -8.66 -15.26
C PHE A 111 13.15 -7.56 -15.23
N ILE A 112 13.52 -6.38 -15.73
CA ILE A 112 12.66 -5.21 -15.76
C ILE A 112 12.21 -4.98 -17.21
N PRO A 113 10.90 -5.01 -17.50
CA PRO A 113 10.40 -4.76 -18.84
C PRO A 113 10.69 -3.31 -19.26
N PRO A 114 10.76 -3.02 -20.57
CA PRO A 114 11.02 -1.68 -21.05
C PRO A 114 9.91 -0.71 -20.60
N LYS A 115 10.32 0.48 -20.18
CA LYS A 115 9.40 1.60 -19.93
C LYS A 115 8.91 2.15 -21.27
N LEU A 116 7.60 2.15 -21.49
CA LEU A 116 6.98 2.73 -22.68
C LEU A 116 6.74 4.23 -22.49
N SER A 117 6.20 4.62 -21.34
CA SER A 117 5.87 6.01 -21.03
C SER A 117 5.80 6.23 -19.51
N ASN A 118 5.72 7.49 -19.09
CA ASN A 118 5.32 7.87 -17.75
C ASN A 118 4.46 9.13 -17.77
N TYR A 119 3.67 9.31 -16.73
CA TYR A 119 2.93 10.53 -16.47
C TYR A 119 2.85 10.78 -14.96
N ASP A 120 2.53 12.01 -14.60
CA ASP A 120 2.25 12.40 -13.23
C ASP A 120 0.74 12.57 -13.04
N ASP A 121 0.21 12.05 -11.94
CA ASP A 121 -1.17 12.27 -11.53
C ASP A 121 -1.27 12.63 -10.04
N LEU A 122 -2.39 13.23 -9.66
CA LEU A 122 -2.72 13.56 -8.28
C LEU A 122 -3.29 12.33 -7.58
N TRP A 123 -2.59 11.89 -6.55
CA TRP A 123 -3.01 10.72 -5.78
C TRP A 123 -4.29 10.99 -4.98
N SER A 124 -5.30 10.14 -5.18
CA SER A 124 -6.53 10.14 -4.39
C SER A 124 -6.29 9.44 -3.05
N ARG A 125 -6.66 10.11 -1.95
CA ARG A 125 -6.55 9.61 -0.59
C ARG A 125 -7.93 9.42 0.01
N ALA A 126 -8.08 8.33 0.77
CA ALA A 126 -9.24 8.16 1.65
C ALA A 126 -9.21 9.22 2.77
N PHE A 127 -10.40 9.65 3.19
CA PHE A 127 -10.58 10.53 4.33
C PHE A 127 -9.92 9.97 5.59
N ARG A 128 -9.02 10.75 6.22
CA ARG A 128 -8.43 10.45 7.53
C ARG A 128 -8.87 11.50 8.54
N ARG A 129 -9.26 11.08 9.75
CA ARG A 129 -9.87 11.94 10.77
C ARG A 129 -8.95 13.04 11.34
N ALA A 130 -7.64 12.90 11.18
CA ALA A 130 -6.63 13.75 11.82
C ALA A 130 -6.32 15.06 11.06
N ASP A 131 -6.55 15.11 9.75
CA ASP A 131 -6.25 16.26 8.88
C ASP A 131 -7.41 16.58 7.92
N SER A 132 -8.64 16.55 8.44
CA SER A 132 -9.89 16.72 7.69
C SER A 132 -9.98 18.03 6.91
N TYR A 133 -9.29 19.09 7.33
CA TYR A 133 -9.26 20.37 6.64
C TYR A 133 -8.63 20.23 5.26
N ARG A 134 -7.64 19.33 5.07
CA ARG A 134 -7.00 19.08 3.77
C ARG A 134 -7.98 18.48 2.76
N HIS A 135 -8.92 17.68 3.25
CA HIS A 135 -10.02 17.12 2.45
C HIS A 135 -10.82 18.21 1.73
N THR A 136 -11.03 19.34 2.40
CA THR A 136 -11.78 20.48 1.88
C THR A 136 -11.09 21.23 0.73
N PHE A 137 -9.81 20.93 0.47
CA PHE A 137 -9.04 21.48 -0.65
C PHE A 137 -8.89 20.50 -1.81
N GLY A 138 -9.12 19.20 -1.58
CA GLY A 138 -8.92 18.15 -2.59
C GLY A 138 -10.19 17.42 -3.04
N ALA A 139 -11.35 17.70 -2.44
CA ALA A 139 -12.61 17.04 -2.77
C ALA A 139 -13.21 17.59 -4.08
N ARG A 140 -13.02 16.87 -5.18
CA ARG A 140 -13.52 17.26 -6.51
C ARG A 140 -15.04 17.10 -6.67
N TYR A 141 -15.63 16.13 -5.95
CA TYR A 141 -17.03 15.71 -6.15
C TYR A 141 -17.89 15.91 -4.90
N MET A 142 -18.05 17.17 -4.47
CA MET A 142 -18.97 17.52 -3.37
C MET A 142 -20.43 17.58 -3.84
N ASP A 143 -21.37 17.53 -2.89
CA ASP A 143 -22.79 17.79 -3.16
C ASP A 143 -22.93 19.14 -3.88
N THR A 144 -23.47 19.12 -5.10
CA THR A 144 -23.57 20.28 -5.98
C THR A 144 -24.35 21.42 -5.34
N ASN A 145 -25.40 21.11 -4.57
CA ASN A 145 -26.21 22.10 -3.86
C ASN A 145 -25.49 22.73 -2.66
N PHE A 146 -24.35 22.16 -2.26
CA PHE A 146 -23.56 22.64 -1.14
C PHE A 146 -22.32 23.44 -1.55
N ILE A 147 -21.88 23.34 -2.81
CA ILE A 147 -20.63 23.96 -3.30
C ILE A 147 -20.57 25.46 -3.01
N GLU A 148 -21.62 26.20 -3.37
CA GLU A 148 -21.64 27.65 -3.20
C GLU A 148 -21.55 28.04 -1.71
N LYS A 149 -22.37 27.40 -0.88
CA LYS A 149 -22.36 27.61 0.58
C LYS A 149 -21.00 27.28 1.18
N TRP A 150 -20.36 26.20 0.74
CA TRP A 150 -19.03 25.84 1.21
C TRP A 150 -17.97 26.86 0.81
N ASN A 151 -17.99 27.33 -0.44
CA ASN A 151 -17.08 28.37 -0.93
C ASN A 151 -17.22 29.68 -0.12
N GLN A 152 -18.44 30.09 0.20
CA GLN A 152 -18.68 31.26 1.05
C GLN A 152 -18.12 31.07 2.47
N ILE A 153 -18.35 29.90 3.08
CA ILE A 153 -17.80 29.55 4.41
C ILE A 153 -16.27 29.59 4.36
N LYS A 154 -15.66 28.93 3.38
CA LYS A 154 -14.21 28.85 3.21
C LYS A 154 -13.60 30.24 3.02
N ASN A 155 -14.19 31.08 2.17
CA ASN A 155 -13.73 32.45 1.94
C ASN A 155 -13.77 33.29 3.22
N ARG A 156 -14.85 33.20 4.02
CA ARG A 156 -14.93 33.89 5.32
C ARG A 156 -13.82 33.45 6.28
N VAL A 157 -13.50 32.15 6.34
CA VAL A 157 -12.43 31.65 7.20
C VAL A 157 -11.05 32.10 6.70
N THR A 158 -10.82 32.08 5.39
CA THR A 158 -9.56 32.50 4.77
C THR A 158 -9.29 33.99 5.03
N LEU A 159 -10.30 34.84 4.83
CA LEU A 159 -10.21 36.30 4.97
C LEU A 159 -10.18 36.78 6.43
N ASP A 160 -10.43 35.90 7.41
CA ASP A 160 -10.38 36.25 8.84
C ASP A 160 -8.95 36.64 9.26
N THR A 161 -8.66 37.92 9.41
CA THR A 161 -7.33 38.41 9.80
C THR A 161 -7.05 38.28 11.30
N LYS A 162 -8.06 37.98 12.13
CA LYS A 162 -7.92 37.89 13.59
C LYS A 162 -7.38 36.54 14.04
N ARG A 163 -7.56 35.49 13.23
CA ARG A 163 -7.14 34.12 13.56
C ARG A 163 -5.80 33.75 12.91
N LYS A 164 -4.95 33.03 13.65
CA LYS A 164 -3.74 32.42 13.11
C LYS A 164 -4.11 31.26 12.17
N SER A 165 -3.19 30.87 11.30
CA SER A 165 -3.38 29.77 10.34
C SER A 165 -3.77 28.44 10.99
N THR A 166 -3.19 28.12 12.15
CA THR A 166 -3.53 26.93 12.94
C THR A 166 -4.98 26.93 13.41
N ASP A 167 -5.47 28.08 13.86
CA ASP A 167 -6.84 28.24 14.36
C ASP A 167 -7.87 28.16 13.22
N LYS A 168 -7.50 28.71 12.05
CA LYS A 168 -8.28 28.57 10.82
C LYS A 168 -8.40 27.11 10.39
N ASN A 169 -7.29 26.35 10.41
CA ASN A 169 -7.31 24.92 10.09
C ASN A 169 -8.21 24.14 11.06
N SER A 170 -8.09 24.39 12.37
CA SER A 170 -8.95 23.77 13.38
C SER A 170 -10.44 24.12 13.18
N LEU A 171 -10.75 25.36 12.78
CA LEU A 171 -12.11 25.76 12.46
C LEU A 171 -12.63 25.04 11.21
N LEU A 172 -11.82 24.94 10.15
CA LEU A 172 -12.16 24.20 8.94
C LEU A 172 -12.39 22.71 9.23
N ASP A 173 -11.60 22.10 10.12
CA ASP A 173 -11.82 20.72 10.59
C ASP A 173 -13.20 20.56 11.25
N LYS A 174 -13.57 21.46 12.16
CA LYS A 174 -14.88 21.42 12.84
C LYS A 174 -16.03 21.60 11.86
N LEU A 175 -15.90 22.54 10.92
CA LEU A 175 -16.89 22.81 9.89
C LEU A 175 -17.03 21.63 8.93
N PHE A 176 -15.92 21.03 8.50
CA PHE A 176 -15.94 19.83 7.69
C PHE A 176 -16.69 18.70 8.39
N LYS A 177 -16.35 18.41 9.66
CA LYS A 177 -17.01 17.36 10.45
C LYS A 177 -18.52 17.58 10.58
N ARG A 178 -18.95 18.85 10.73
CA ARG A 178 -20.38 19.21 10.76
C ARG A 178 -21.10 18.90 9.45
N TYR A 179 -20.42 19.00 8.32
CA TYR A 179 -20.99 18.82 6.98
C TYR A 179 -20.46 17.58 6.26
N ILE A 180 -19.93 16.59 6.98
CA ILE A 180 -19.19 15.47 6.37
C ILE A 180 -20.00 14.72 5.31
N GLY A 181 -21.32 14.58 5.49
CA GLY A 181 -22.21 13.95 4.51
C GLY A 181 -22.41 14.72 3.20
N LYS A 182 -21.82 15.92 3.07
CA LYS A 182 -21.80 16.73 1.84
C LYS A 182 -20.50 16.58 1.05
N PHE A 183 -19.53 15.86 1.59
CA PHE A 183 -18.24 15.60 0.96
C PHE A 183 -18.11 14.12 0.59
N PRO A 184 -17.37 13.80 -0.48
CA PRO A 184 -16.97 12.43 -0.76
C PRO A 184 -16.04 11.93 0.35
N MET A 185 -15.94 10.62 0.55
CA MET A 185 -15.01 10.01 1.52
C MET A 185 -13.57 9.90 1.01
N TYR A 186 -13.23 10.59 -0.09
CA TYR A 186 -11.89 10.67 -0.67
C TYR A 186 -11.59 12.09 -1.19
N TYR A 187 -10.31 12.42 -1.35
CA TYR A 187 -9.83 13.71 -1.85
C TYR A 187 -8.49 13.55 -2.58
N SER A 188 -8.21 14.38 -3.58
CA SER A 188 -6.89 14.40 -4.22
C SER A 188 -5.90 15.24 -3.40
N THR A 189 -4.69 14.74 -3.21
CA THR A 189 -3.60 15.57 -2.66
C THR A 189 -2.86 16.31 -3.76
N PRO A 190 -2.30 17.50 -3.48
CA PRO A 190 -1.53 18.26 -4.46
C PRO A 190 -0.15 17.65 -4.76
N THR A 191 0.25 16.60 -4.05
CA THR A 191 1.52 15.92 -4.28
C THR A 191 1.40 15.03 -5.52
N ASN A 192 2.16 15.37 -6.56
CA ASN A 192 2.24 14.59 -7.78
C ASN A 192 2.84 13.21 -7.52
N ARG A 193 2.32 12.22 -8.25
CA ARG A 193 2.75 10.84 -8.21
C ARG A 193 3.04 10.33 -9.61
N GLU A 194 4.22 9.75 -9.78
CA GLU A 194 4.66 9.17 -11.04
C GLU A 194 3.99 7.82 -11.27
N TYR A 195 3.48 7.61 -12.47
CA TYR A 195 3.01 6.33 -12.97
C TYR A 195 3.83 5.96 -14.21
N ILE A 196 4.28 4.70 -14.29
CA ILE A 196 5.01 4.18 -15.44
C ILE A 196 4.16 3.12 -16.15
N GLN A 197 4.05 3.26 -17.47
CA GLN A 197 3.53 2.20 -18.34
C GLN A 197 4.70 1.33 -18.82
N TYR A 198 4.58 0.03 -18.59
CA TYR A 198 5.59 -0.96 -18.97
C TYR A 198 5.15 -1.76 -20.20
N GLY A 199 6.11 -2.12 -21.04
CA GLY A 199 5.91 -2.87 -22.27
C GLY A 199 6.29 -4.33 -22.11
N GLY A 200 5.63 -5.03 -21.18
CA GLY A 200 5.87 -6.45 -20.91
C GLY A 200 5.80 -6.80 -19.43
N THR A 201 6.30 -7.98 -19.11
CA THR A 201 6.16 -8.63 -17.81
C THR A 201 7.46 -8.52 -17.01
N PHE A 202 7.36 -8.21 -15.72
CA PHE A 202 8.50 -8.36 -14.80
C PHE A 202 8.74 -9.83 -14.55
N GLN A 203 9.99 -10.27 -14.61
CA GLN A 203 10.36 -11.63 -14.19
C GLN A 203 11.35 -11.52 -13.04
N ILE A 204 10.94 -11.95 -11.86
CA ILE A 204 11.72 -11.80 -10.64
C ILE A 204 12.06 -13.18 -10.13
N LYS A 205 13.35 -13.50 -10.10
CA LYS A 205 13.82 -14.73 -9.46
C LYS A 205 13.73 -14.58 -7.95
N ILE A 206 13.05 -15.52 -7.30
CA ILE A 206 12.77 -15.49 -5.88
C ILE A 206 13.15 -16.84 -5.26
N SER A 207 13.90 -16.79 -4.16
CA SER A 207 14.01 -17.91 -3.22
C SER A 207 12.87 -17.79 -2.20
N MET A 208 12.04 -18.81 -2.02
CA MET A 208 10.77 -18.74 -1.29
C MET A 208 10.58 -19.96 -0.39
N ASP A 209 9.88 -19.75 0.73
CA ASP A 209 9.37 -20.82 1.59
C ASP A 209 8.36 -21.72 0.88
N ASP A 210 8.52 -23.04 1.01
CA ASP A 210 7.68 -24.03 0.33
C ASP A 210 6.20 -23.93 0.71
N VAL A 211 5.90 -23.62 1.97
CA VAL A 211 4.53 -23.45 2.45
C VAL A 211 3.94 -22.16 1.88
N LEU A 212 4.73 -21.08 1.80
CA LEU A 212 4.31 -19.85 1.14
C LEU A 212 4.02 -20.09 -0.34
N LEU A 213 4.94 -20.74 -1.05
CA LEU A 213 4.79 -21.08 -2.46
C LEU A 213 3.52 -21.90 -2.69
N TRP A 214 3.32 -22.97 -1.92
CA TRP A 214 2.12 -23.80 -2.02
C TRP A 214 0.83 -22.99 -1.83
N LYS A 215 0.78 -22.12 -0.80
CA LYS A 215 -0.38 -21.26 -0.54
C LYS A 215 -0.66 -20.30 -1.69
N LEU A 216 0.38 -19.67 -2.22
CA LEU A 216 0.27 -18.73 -3.35
C LEU A 216 -0.20 -19.46 -4.61
N THR A 217 0.44 -20.55 -5.02
CA THR A 217 0.05 -21.31 -6.20
C THR A 217 -1.41 -21.79 -6.10
N LYS A 218 -1.84 -22.27 -4.93
CA LYS A 218 -3.23 -22.69 -4.70
C LYS A 218 -4.25 -21.55 -4.81
N LYS A 219 -3.86 -20.32 -4.49
CA LYS A 219 -4.69 -19.13 -4.67
C LYS A 219 -4.70 -18.67 -6.13
N LEU A 220 -3.53 -18.64 -6.76
CA LEU A 220 -3.34 -18.25 -8.16
C LEU A 220 -4.04 -19.20 -9.15
N GLU A 221 -4.26 -20.47 -8.78
CA GLU A 221 -5.13 -21.41 -9.54
C GLU A 221 -6.58 -20.90 -9.71
N LYS A 222 -7.04 -20.01 -8.82
CA LYS A 222 -8.41 -19.47 -8.83
C LYS A 222 -8.46 -17.99 -9.25
N GLU A 223 -7.52 -17.20 -8.75
CA GLU A 223 -7.46 -15.76 -8.97
C GLU A 223 -6.00 -15.33 -9.03
N ASN A 224 -5.59 -14.82 -10.20
CA ASN A 224 -4.23 -14.36 -10.50
C ASN A 224 -4.09 -12.84 -10.46
N LEU A 225 -5.14 -12.12 -10.05
CA LEU A 225 -5.15 -10.67 -9.95
C LEU A 225 -4.64 -10.21 -8.59
N GLY A 226 -3.82 -9.17 -8.60
CA GLY A 226 -3.33 -8.52 -7.40
C GLY A 226 -3.06 -7.03 -7.62
N TYR A 227 -2.63 -6.37 -6.55
CA TYR A 227 -2.27 -4.95 -6.57
C TYR A 227 -0.79 -4.77 -6.21
N LEU A 228 -0.09 -3.93 -6.96
CA LEU A 228 1.32 -3.62 -6.74
C LEU A 228 1.53 -2.11 -6.51
N GLY A 229 2.15 -1.78 -5.36
CA GLY A 229 2.41 -0.40 -4.94
C GLY A 229 1.19 0.31 -4.32
N ASN A 230 0.07 0.36 -5.04
CA ASN A 230 -1.22 0.85 -4.54
C ASN A 230 -2.39 0.04 -5.15
N ASN A 231 -3.62 0.33 -4.75
CA ASN A 231 -4.83 -0.35 -5.25
C ASN A 231 -5.24 0.05 -6.69
N GLU A 232 -4.48 0.93 -7.34
CA GLU A 232 -4.68 1.33 -8.75
C GLU A 232 -3.72 0.54 -9.67
N GLY A 233 -2.61 0.02 -9.14
CA GLY A 233 -1.63 -0.77 -9.87
C GLY A 233 -2.04 -2.24 -9.98
N TRP A 234 -3.08 -2.53 -10.77
CA TRP A 234 -3.53 -3.90 -11.03
C TRP A 234 -2.47 -4.68 -11.82
N VAL A 235 -2.23 -5.92 -11.38
CA VAL A 235 -1.27 -6.83 -12.00
C VAL A 235 -1.85 -8.23 -12.12
N ASN A 236 -1.45 -8.95 -13.16
CA ASN A 236 -1.64 -10.38 -13.29
C ASN A 236 -0.34 -11.08 -12.84
N VAL A 237 -0.46 -12.11 -11.99
CA VAL A 237 0.66 -12.77 -11.32
C VAL A 237 0.70 -14.24 -11.68
N THR A 238 1.87 -14.71 -12.12
CA THR A 238 2.16 -16.13 -12.34
C THR A 238 3.42 -16.53 -11.58
N ILE A 239 3.46 -17.76 -11.05
CA ILE A 239 4.64 -18.30 -10.38
C ILE A 239 5.03 -19.60 -11.07
N ASN A 240 6.22 -19.61 -11.69
CA ASN A 240 6.78 -20.76 -12.36
C ASN A 240 7.93 -21.33 -11.53
N LYS A 241 8.06 -22.66 -11.47
CA LYS A 241 9.24 -23.29 -10.86
C LYS A 241 10.48 -22.92 -11.67
N PHE A 242 11.56 -22.61 -10.97
CA PHE A 242 12.86 -22.43 -11.61
C PHE A 242 13.50 -23.82 -11.78
N GLU A 243 13.37 -24.39 -12.98
CA GLU A 243 14.11 -25.59 -13.36
C GLU A 243 15.47 -25.17 -13.91
N LEU A 244 16.54 -25.77 -13.38
CA LEU A 244 17.94 -25.53 -13.78
C LEU A 244 18.29 -26.27 -15.07
#